data_AF-A0AAV6AUI4-F1
#
_entry.id   AF-A0AAV6AUI4-F1
#
_cell.length_a   1.000
_cell.length_b   1.000
_cell.length_c   1.000
_cell.angle_alpha   90.00
_cell.angle_beta   90.00
_cell.angle_gamma   90.00
#
_symmetry.space_group_name_H-M   'P 1'
#
loop_
_entity.id
_entity.type
_entity.pdbx_description
1 polymer ?
#
loop_
_entity_poly.entity_id
_entity_poly.type
_entity_poly.pdbx_seq_one_letter_code
_entity_poly.pdbx_strand_id
1 'polypeptide(L)'
;GSSSFPTTAGAFQTTFGGSGDAYVTKLNPAGSALVYSTFIGGSGSESNQLDSLAIDAAGNAYVTGQTSSTNFPTVNAFQSTPGGGTDVYVAKLNAAGSGLVYSTYLGGSESDFGSGIAADAAGNAYVTGDTSSTNFPIANAFQNTFGGGFPFGDAFVTKFDAAGALTYSTYLGGSDIDTGYGIAVDAAGDAYVTGTTYSLCFPTTVGAFDTSSGLPLHSFIAKISETAPAAALAPCPAQLLNISTRMHVGTDPNQLIGGFIVTGSGPKKVIILATGPSLAAFGLQGVLADPVLELFQGNTLIASNDNWKVPAQAEIEDTQLQPSNDLESALVRTLDPGTYTAIVRGTNGTGIGTVQVYDLSQLSFSKLANISSRGSVQPGDENAMIAGFIIGNGGEARVVVRALGPSLAAFGIAGIPDPTLELKNAQGSTLLANDDWQQAAAAAEISSRGLAPGDTLESALAISLPNGGYTAIVRGKGAASGVAVVEVYNVE
;
A
#
# COMPACT_ATOMS: atom_id res chain seq x y z
N GLY A 1 -36.89 1.52 8.18
CA GLY A 1 -37.64 2.78 8.36
C GLY A 1 -38.65 2.66 9.48
N SER A 2 -39.02 3.78 10.12
CA SER A 2 -40.08 3.85 11.13
C SER A 2 -41.27 4.63 10.57
N SER A 3 -42.43 3.99 10.44
CA SER A 3 -43.66 4.62 9.96
C SER A 3 -44.28 5.61 10.95
N SER A 4 -43.74 5.71 12.17
CA SER A 4 -44.17 6.65 13.20
C SER A 4 -43.18 7.79 13.43
N PHE A 5 -42.14 7.92 12.60
CA PHE A 5 -41.21 9.05 12.70
C PHE A 5 -41.95 10.37 12.43
N PRO A 6 -41.81 11.39 13.29
CA PRO A 6 -42.64 12.59 13.21
C PRO A 6 -42.21 13.47 12.04
N THR A 7 -43.16 13.81 11.16
CA THR A 7 -43.01 14.83 10.11
C THR A 7 -43.96 16.00 10.34
N THR A 8 -43.67 17.15 9.75
CA THR A 8 -44.52 18.35 9.87
C THR A 8 -45.33 18.59 8.59
N ALA A 9 -46.53 19.16 8.73
CA ALA A 9 -47.35 19.54 7.58
C ALA A 9 -46.60 20.55 6.69
N GLY A 10 -46.61 20.32 5.37
CA GLY A 10 -45.90 21.17 4.40
C GLY A 10 -44.40 20.91 4.29
N ALA A 11 -43.87 19.89 4.98
CA ALA A 11 -42.52 19.38 4.76
C ALA A 11 -42.36 18.82 3.34
N PHE A 12 -41.14 18.84 2.82
CA PHE A 12 -40.80 18.36 1.48
C PHE A 12 -41.30 16.93 1.21
N GLN A 13 -41.05 16.01 2.14
CA GLN A 13 -41.48 14.62 2.07
C GLN A 13 -41.96 14.16 3.46
N THR A 14 -43.24 13.79 3.56
CA THR A 14 -43.88 13.42 4.83
C THR A 14 -43.96 11.91 5.08
N THR A 15 -43.62 11.10 4.07
CA THR A 15 -43.57 9.64 4.13
C THR A 15 -42.26 9.14 3.53
N PHE A 16 -41.53 8.30 4.26
CA PHE A 16 -40.33 7.67 3.73
C PHE A 16 -40.66 6.64 2.64
N GLY A 17 -39.76 6.47 1.68
CA GLY A 17 -39.81 5.41 0.69
C GLY A 17 -38.96 4.19 1.08
N GLY A 18 -39.06 3.13 0.28
CA GLY A 18 -38.13 1.99 0.37
C GLY A 18 -37.95 1.37 1.76
N SER A 19 -36.69 1.03 2.08
CA SER A 19 -36.30 0.45 3.38
C SER A 19 -35.95 1.51 4.42
N GLY A 20 -35.65 2.74 4.03
CA GLY A 20 -35.40 3.86 4.92
C GLY A 20 -34.76 5.06 4.22
N ASP A 21 -35.31 6.24 4.49
CA ASP A 21 -34.83 7.51 3.94
C ASP A 21 -34.02 8.28 5.00
N ALA A 22 -33.18 9.21 4.53
CA ALA A 22 -32.61 10.23 5.39
C ALA A 22 -33.70 11.17 5.92
N TYR A 23 -33.43 11.86 7.03
CA TYR A 23 -34.36 12.86 7.58
C TYR A 23 -33.63 14.13 7.99
N VAL A 24 -34.35 15.25 7.95
CA VAL A 24 -33.88 16.53 8.48
C VAL A 24 -34.93 17.08 9.43
N THR A 25 -34.52 17.29 10.68
CA THR A 25 -35.37 17.82 11.74
C THR A 25 -34.80 19.11 12.27
N LYS A 26 -35.60 20.17 12.27
CA LYS A 26 -35.29 21.44 12.92
C LYS A 26 -36.15 21.59 14.17
N LEU A 27 -35.51 21.78 15.32
CA LEU A 27 -36.19 22.09 16.57
C LEU A 27 -36.31 23.61 16.76
N ASN A 28 -37.27 24.04 17.56
CA ASN A 28 -37.27 25.41 18.07
C ASN A 28 -36.09 25.60 19.05
N PRO A 29 -35.68 26.84 19.36
CA PRO A 29 -34.53 27.08 20.26
C PRO A 29 -34.70 26.49 21.67
N ALA A 30 -35.93 26.25 22.11
CA ALA A 30 -36.22 25.63 23.40
C ALA A 30 -36.14 24.09 23.36
N GLY A 31 -35.95 23.48 22.18
CA GLY A 31 -35.99 22.03 21.97
C GLY A 31 -37.37 21.39 22.21
N SER A 32 -38.44 22.19 22.35
CA SER A 32 -39.75 21.74 22.80
C SER A 32 -40.73 21.41 21.67
N ALA A 33 -40.43 21.84 20.44
CA ALA A 33 -41.26 21.57 19.27
C ALA A 33 -40.43 21.49 18.00
N LEU A 34 -40.97 20.76 17.01
CA LEU A 34 -40.45 20.73 15.65
C LEU A 34 -40.85 22.05 14.96
N VAL A 35 -39.87 22.74 14.39
CA VAL A 35 -40.11 23.80 13.40
C VAL A 35 -40.48 23.14 12.06
N TYR A 36 -39.67 22.17 11.64
CA TYR A 36 -40.02 21.24 10.57
C TYR A 36 -39.36 19.87 10.80
N SER A 37 -39.92 18.84 10.18
CA SER A 37 -39.29 17.53 10.04
C SER A 37 -39.73 16.89 8.72
N THR A 38 -38.76 16.44 7.93
CA THR A 38 -38.97 15.87 6.58
C THR A 38 -38.10 14.64 6.38
N PHE A 39 -38.53 13.77 5.48
CA PHE A 39 -37.66 12.78 4.84
C PHE A 39 -36.97 13.37 3.61
N ILE A 40 -35.92 12.70 3.15
CA ILE A 40 -35.26 12.89 1.86
C ILE A 40 -34.79 11.52 1.40
N GLY A 41 -35.46 10.93 0.40
CA GLY A 41 -35.08 9.62 -0.09
C GLY A 41 -35.97 9.07 -1.20
N GLY A 42 -35.63 7.88 -1.67
CA GLY A 42 -36.25 7.20 -2.80
C GLY A 42 -36.84 5.83 -2.45
N SER A 43 -36.82 4.89 -3.38
CA SER A 43 -37.30 3.53 -3.15
C SER A 43 -36.24 2.59 -2.56
N GLY A 44 -34.99 3.01 -2.51
CA GLY A 44 -33.85 2.29 -1.95
C GLY A 44 -33.63 2.61 -0.47
N SER A 45 -32.36 2.61 -0.06
CA SER A 45 -31.94 2.95 1.30
C SER A 45 -31.00 4.15 1.26
N GLU A 46 -31.31 5.18 2.03
CA GLU A 46 -30.44 6.34 2.32
C GLU A 46 -29.80 6.24 3.70
N SER A 47 -29.44 5.03 4.11
CA SER A 47 -28.96 4.76 5.48
C SER A 47 -27.45 4.49 5.50
N ASN A 48 -26.68 5.39 6.13
CA ASN A 48 -25.33 5.10 6.61
C ASN A 48 -25.16 5.54 8.08
N GLN A 49 -24.09 5.08 8.73
CA GLN A 49 -23.62 5.55 10.02
C GLN A 49 -22.94 6.94 9.94
N LEU A 50 -22.73 7.49 8.73
CA LEU A 50 -21.86 8.65 8.48
C LEU A 50 -22.56 9.86 7.83
N ASP A 51 -23.90 9.95 7.86
CA ASP A 51 -24.59 11.12 7.29
C ASP A 51 -24.18 12.43 8.01
N SER A 52 -24.07 13.53 7.24
CA SER A 52 -23.66 14.84 7.76
C SER A 52 -24.60 15.95 7.33
N LEU A 53 -24.69 16.99 8.17
CA LEU A 53 -25.52 18.18 7.97
C LEU A 53 -24.69 19.46 8.21
N ALA A 54 -24.83 20.45 7.32
CA ALA A 54 -24.40 21.83 7.53
C ALA A 54 -25.57 22.80 7.35
N ILE A 55 -25.45 24.02 7.89
CA ILE A 55 -26.49 25.05 7.79
C ILE A 55 -25.82 26.38 7.39
N ASP A 56 -26.38 27.06 6.39
CA ASP A 56 -25.90 28.39 5.99
C ASP A 56 -26.53 29.52 6.84
N ALA A 57 -26.06 30.76 6.65
CA ALA A 57 -26.58 31.92 7.35
C ALA A 57 -28.05 32.25 7.02
N ALA A 58 -28.56 31.77 5.87
CA ALA A 58 -29.97 31.88 5.49
C ALA A 58 -30.85 30.79 6.13
N GLY A 59 -30.24 29.82 6.82
CA GLY A 59 -30.91 28.71 7.49
C GLY A 59 -31.24 27.53 6.57
N ASN A 60 -30.71 27.50 5.35
CA ASN A 60 -30.83 26.33 4.47
C ASN A 60 -29.95 25.20 5.01
N ALA A 61 -30.47 23.97 4.93
CA ALA A 61 -29.77 22.76 5.38
C ALA A 61 -29.10 22.08 4.19
N TYR A 62 -27.84 21.70 4.34
CA TYR A 62 -27.05 20.94 3.39
C TYR A 62 -26.82 19.56 3.98
N VAL A 63 -27.23 18.51 3.28
CA VAL A 63 -27.07 17.14 3.75
C VAL A 63 -26.31 16.32 2.73
N THR A 64 -25.50 15.40 3.24
CA THR A 64 -24.84 14.38 2.45
C THR A 64 -24.97 13.03 3.14
N GLY A 65 -24.94 11.98 2.34
CA GLY A 65 -24.93 10.60 2.80
C GLY A 65 -24.77 9.67 1.60
N GLN A 66 -25.29 8.46 1.71
CA GLN A 66 -25.31 7.48 0.63
C GLN A 66 -26.73 7.21 0.14
N THR A 67 -26.92 6.81 -1.10
CA THR A 67 -28.21 6.36 -1.64
C THR A 67 -28.01 5.15 -2.57
N SER A 68 -28.81 4.11 -2.34
CA SER A 68 -29.00 3.00 -3.31
C SER A 68 -30.28 3.17 -4.13
N SER A 69 -30.98 4.29 -3.97
CA SER A 69 -32.20 4.60 -4.72
C SER A 69 -31.83 4.99 -6.15
N THR A 70 -32.48 4.38 -7.14
CA THR A 70 -32.40 4.83 -8.54
C THR A 70 -33.31 6.03 -8.82
N ASN A 71 -34.14 6.41 -7.86
CA ASN A 71 -35.14 7.47 -7.92
C ASN A 71 -35.03 8.46 -6.75
N PHE A 72 -33.82 8.66 -6.19
CA PHE A 72 -33.56 9.73 -5.23
C PHE A 72 -34.07 11.08 -5.78
N PRO A 73 -34.71 11.94 -4.95
CA PRO A 73 -35.25 13.20 -5.44
C PRO A 73 -34.14 14.12 -5.95
N THR A 74 -34.16 14.45 -7.24
CA THR A 74 -33.18 15.33 -7.89
C THR A 74 -33.81 16.64 -8.32
N VAL A 75 -33.17 17.77 -7.98
CA VAL A 75 -33.58 19.14 -8.35
C VAL A 75 -32.32 19.90 -8.74
N ASN A 76 -32.29 20.54 -9.91
CA ASN A 76 -31.10 21.27 -10.40
C ASN A 76 -29.80 20.45 -10.27
N ALA A 77 -29.87 19.16 -10.58
CA ALA A 77 -28.82 18.20 -10.29
C ALA A 77 -27.64 18.33 -11.26
N PHE A 78 -26.41 18.24 -10.73
CA PHE A 78 -25.22 17.96 -11.53
C PHE A 78 -25.30 16.57 -12.17
N GLN A 79 -25.69 15.57 -11.38
CA GLN A 79 -25.89 14.19 -11.78
C GLN A 79 -27.30 13.75 -11.36
N SER A 80 -28.17 13.54 -12.35
CA SER A 80 -29.59 13.21 -12.15
C SER A 80 -29.90 11.71 -12.10
N THR A 81 -28.91 10.87 -12.39
CA THR A 81 -28.98 9.40 -12.35
C THR A 81 -27.77 8.85 -11.62
N PRO A 82 -27.90 7.74 -10.85
CA PRO A 82 -26.75 7.15 -10.17
C PRO A 82 -25.70 6.69 -11.20
N GLY A 83 -24.43 6.74 -10.80
CA GLY A 83 -23.27 6.35 -11.60
C GLY A 83 -23.06 4.84 -11.65
N GLY A 84 -23.53 4.11 -10.64
CA GLY A 84 -23.29 2.68 -10.54
C GLY A 84 -23.83 2.06 -9.27
N GLY A 85 -22.93 1.77 -8.33
CA GLY A 85 -23.22 1.08 -7.07
C GLY A 85 -24.09 1.90 -6.11
N THR A 86 -23.67 1.99 -4.85
CA THR A 86 -24.27 2.98 -3.94
C THR A 86 -23.54 4.30 -4.15
N ASP A 87 -24.26 5.39 -4.39
CA ASP A 87 -23.64 6.70 -4.65
C ASP A 87 -23.80 7.64 -3.46
N VAL A 88 -23.01 8.70 -3.43
CA VAL A 88 -23.25 9.83 -2.54
C VAL A 88 -24.51 10.58 -3.01
N TYR A 89 -25.34 11.03 -2.08
CA TYR A 89 -26.31 12.09 -2.37
C TYR A 89 -25.85 13.40 -1.71
N VAL A 90 -26.10 14.52 -2.38
CA VAL A 90 -25.92 15.86 -1.81
C VAL A 90 -27.21 16.64 -2.05
N ALA A 91 -27.78 17.22 -0.99
CA ALA A 91 -29.01 18.00 -1.09
C ALA A 91 -28.96 19.28 -0.25
N LYS A 92 -29.46 20.37 -0.84
CA LYS A 92 -29.69 21.64 -0.15
C LYS A 92 -31.19 21.85 0.02
N LEU A 93 -31.67 21.75 1.24
CA LEU A 93 -33.05 21.99 1.65
C LEU A 93 -33.25 23.45 2.05
N ASN A 94 -34.35 24.07 1.61
CA ASN A 94 -34.66 25.44 1.98
C ASN A 94 -34.88 25.59 3.50
N ALA A 95 -34.76 26.82 4.02
CA ALA A 95 -34.85 27.08 5.46
C ALA A 95 -36.20 26.71 6.12
N ALA A 96 -37.26 26.55 5.32
CA ALA A 96 -38.58 26.13 5.76
C ALA A 96 -38.75 24.59 5.80
N GLY A 97 -37.80 23.84 5.25
CA GLY A 97 -37.89 22.39 5.12
C GLY A 97 -38.93 21.89 4.11
N SER A 98 -39.43 22.78 3.25
CA SER A 98 -40.56 22.50 2.35
C SER A 98 -40.15 22.12 0.93
N GLY A 99 -38.88 22.31 0.56
CA GLY A 99 -38.41 22.04 -0.78
C GLY A 99 -36.89 22.09 -0.93
N LEU A 100 -36.40 21.38 -1.94
CA LEU A 100 -34.98 21.34 -2.31
C LEU A 100 -34.63 22.53 -3.21
N VAL A 101 -33.52 23.20 -2.89
CA VAL A 101 -32.87 24.20 -3.75
C VAL A 101 -32.10 23.49 -4.86
N TYR A 102 -31.33 22.48 -4.49
CA TYR A 102 -30.77 21.49 -5.40
C TYR A 102 -30.60 20.15 -4.68
N SER A 103 -30.50 19.08 -5.45
CA SER A 103 -30.11 17.76 -4.99
C SER A 103 -29.57 16.92 -6.15
N THR A 104 -28.53 16.15 -5.89
CA THR A 104 -27.77 15.42 -6.91
C THR A 104 -27.25 14.10 -6.35
N TYR A 105 -27.05 13.12 -7.24
CA TYR A 105 -26.09 12.05 -6.98
C TYR A 105 -24.66 12.59 -7.12
N LEU A 106 -23.70 11.87 -6.58
CA LEU A 106 -22.27 12.08 -6.77
C LEU A 106 -21.60 10.71 -6.66
N GLY A 107 -21.22 10.13 -7.80
CA GLY A 107 -20.59 8.81 -7.81
C GLY A 107 -20.23 8.32 -9.20
N GLY A 108 -19.38 7.30 -9.24
CA GLY A 108 -18.92 6.59 -10.43
C GLY A 108 -19.54 5.18 -10.52
N SER A 109 -18.82 4.24 -11.13
CA SER A 109 -19.35 2.90 -11.42
C SER A 109 -19.42 1.97 -10.20
N GLU A 110 -18.63 2.24 -9.17
CA GLU A 110 -18.54 1.43 -7.95
C GLU A 110 -19.32 2.10 -6.80
N SER A 111 -19.05 1.75 -5.54
CA SER A 111 -19.70 2.39 -4.40
C SER A 111 -18.91 3.60 -3.91
N ASP A 112 -19.65 4.64 -3.54
CA ASP A 112 -19.17 5.93 -3.08
C ASP A 112 -20.01 6.40 -1.88
N PHE A 113 -19.35 6.91 -0.85
CA PHE A 113 -19.97 7.20 0.45
C PHE A 113 -19.63 8.60 0.91
N GLY A 114 -20.65 9.44 1.15
CA GLY A 114 -20.48 10.79 1.71
C GLY A 114 -20.52 10.74 3.24
N SER A 115 -19.52 11.34 3.88
CA SER A 115 -19.32 11.29 5.33
C SER A 115 -19.31 12.66 6.02
N GLY A 116 -18.98 13.72 5.27
CA GLY A 116 -18.88 15.07 5.82
C GLY A 116 -19.35 16.12 4.81
N ILE A 117 -20.05 17.14 5.30
CA ILE A 117 -20.43 18.31 4.52
C ILE A 117 -20.25 19.61 5.31
N ALA A 118 -19.72 20.65 4.65
CA ALA A 118 -19.64 22.01 5.15
C ALA A 118 -20.20 22.99 4.12
N ALA A 119 -20.67 24.16 4.57
CA ALA A 119 -21.14 25.23 3.69
C ALA A 119 -20.38 26.52 3.99
N ASP A 120 -19.94 27.23 2.94
CA ASP A 120 -19.30 28.54 3.09
C ASP A 120 -20.31 29.70 3.12
N ALA A 121 -19.82 30.92 3.33
CA ALA A 121 -20.66 32.11 3.38
C ALA A 121 -21.28 32.51 2.02
N ALA A 122 -20.73 32.01 0.91
CA ALA A 122 -21.30 32.19 -0.44
C ALA A 122 -22.39 31.14 -0.75
N GLY A 123 -22.57 30.16 0.12
CA GLY A 123 -23.54 29.08 -0.03
C GLY A 123 -23.03 27.90 -0.86
N ASN A 124 -21.73 27.80 -1.09
CA ASN A 124 -21.11 26.63 -1.72
C ASN A 124 -21.03 25.48 -0.70
N ALA A 125 -21.23 24.25 -1.17
CA ALA A 125 -21.14 23.04 -0.36
C ALA A 125 -19.82 22.32 -0.62
N TYR A 126 -19.15 21.90 0.45
CA TYR A 126 -17.92 21.13 0.42
C TYR A 126 -18.20 19.76 1.04
N VAL A 127 -17.94 18.69 0.31
CA VAL A 127 -18.28 17.31 0.67
C VAL A 127 -17.02 16.46 0.71
N THR A 128 -16.91 15.59 1.70
CA THR A 128 -15.88 14.55 1.77
C THR A 128 -16.50 13.20 2.10
N GLY A 129 -15.71 12.15 1.90
CA GLY A 129 -16.12 10.77 2.01
C GLY A 129 -15.06 9.87 1.39
N ASP A 130 -15.47 8.70 0.95
CA ASP A 130 -14.65 7.73 0.22
C ASP A 130 -15.34 7.26 -1.07
N THR A 131 -14.54 6.87 -2.05
CA THR A 131 -14.99 6.41 -3.38
C THR A 131 -14.17 5.20 -3.79
N SER A 132 -14.83 4.12 -4.20
CA SER A 132 -14.17 2.97 -4.85
C SER A 132 -14.16 3.09 -6.38
N SER A 133 -14.67 4.21 -6.91
CA SER A 133 -14.89 4.42 -8.34
C SER A 133 -13.66 5.02 -9.01
N THR A 134 -13.09 4.31 -9.99
CA THR A 134 -12.00 4.85 -10.85
C THR A 134 -12.44 5.96 -11.80
N ASN A 135 -13.76 6.14 -11.94
CA ASN A 135 -14.42 7.14 -12.78
C ASN A 135 -15.29 8.12 -11.94
N PHE A 136 -14.91 8.36 -10.68
CA PHE A 136 -15.59 9.33 -9.82
C PHE A 136 -15.60 10.73 -10.47
N PRO A 137 -16.67 11.54 -10.36
CA PRO A 137 -16.71 12.85 -10.99
C PRO A 137 -15.58 13.78 -10.51
N ILE A 138 -14.66 14.16 -11.39
CA ILE A 138 -13.53 15.07 -11.09
C ILE A 138 -13.67 16.43 -11.79
N ALA A 139 -13.27 17.50 -11.11
CA ALA A 139 -13.29 18.87 -11.65
C ALA A 139 -12.16 19.70 -11.01
N ASN A 140 -11.31 20.35 -11.82
CA ASN A 140 -10.20 21.18 -11.32
C ASN A 140 -9.32 20.48 -10.26
N ALA A 141 -9.16 19.16 -10.38
CA ALA A 141 -8.64 18.29 -9.33
C ALA A 141 -7.13 18.48 -9.08
N PHE A 142 -6.73 18.37 -7.80
CA PHE A 142 -5.34 18.15 -7.41
C PHE A 142 -4.86 16.74 -7.79
N GLN A 143 -5.67 15.72 -7.48
CA GLN A 143 -5.45 14.32 -7.82
C GLN A 143 -6.63 13.87 -8.70
N ASN A 144 -6.33 13.66 -9.98
CA ASN A 144 -7.32 13.32 -11.01
C ASN A 144 -7.42 11.82 -11.30
N THR A 145 -6.59 11.02 -10.63
CA THR A 145 -6.50 9.57 -10.83
C THR A 145 -6.66 8.90 -9.48
N PHE A 146 -7.50 7.87 -9.46
CA PHE A 146 -7.73 7.02 -8.31
C PHE A 146 -6.43 6.33 -7.87
N GLY A 147 -6.07 6.50 -6.60
CA GLY A 147 -4.83 6.01 -6.00
C GLY A 147 -4.85 4.51 -5.75
N GLY A 148 -5.95 3.95 -5.23
CA GLY A 148 -6.08 2.51 -5.04
C GLY A 148 -7.05 2.07 -3.95
N GLY A 149 -6.76 0.93 -3.31
CA GLY A 149 -7.53 0.46 -2.15
C GLY A 149 -8.75 -0.43 -2.41
N PHE A 150 -8.92 -1.06 -3.58
CA PHE A 150 -10.07 -1.94 -3.82
C PHE A 150 -10.17 -3.07 -2.77
N PRO A 151 -11.33 -3.26 -2.09
CA PRO A 151 -12.66 -2.70 -2.41
C PRO A 151 -13.06 -1.38 -1.70
N PHE A 152 -12.19 -0.75 -0.91
CA PHE A 152 -12.57 0.29 0.08
C PHE A 152 -12.15 1.74 -0.26
N GLY A 153 -11.50 1.99 -1.41
CA GLY A 153 -11.49 3.32 -2.03
C GLY A 153 -10.49 4.36 -1.51
N ASP A 154 -10.48 5.50 -2.21
CA ASP A 154 -9.75 6.72 -1.86
C ASP A 154 -10.71 7.71 -1.18
N ALA A 155 -10.20 8.60 -0.32
CA ALA A 155 -11.00 9.73 0.14
C ALA A 155 -11.27 10.68 -1.04
N PHE A 156 -12.29 11.52 -0.95
CA PHE A 156 -12.51 12.59 -1.93
C PHE A 156 -12.80 13.94 -1.26
N VAL A 157 -12.63 15.00 -2.04
CA VAL A 157 -13.08 16.36 -1.67
C VAL A 157 -13.78 16.98 -2.86
N THR A 158 -15.06 17.30 -2.70
CA THR A 158 -15.95 17.81 -3.75
C THR A 158 -16.55 19.15 -3.32
N LYS A 159 -16.68 20.09 -4.26
CA LYS A 159 -17.31 21.39 -4.06
C LYS A 159 -18.41 21.63 -5.09
N PHE A 160 -19.62 21.91 -4.60
CA PHE A 160 -20.72 22.43 -5.39
C PHE A 160 -20.91 23.92 -5.14
N ASP A 161 -21.21 24.69 -6.18
CA ASP A 161 -21.61 26.07 -6.01
C ASP A 161 -23.02 26.21 -5.38
N ALA A 162 -23.43 27.43 -5.07
CA ALA A 162 -24.73 27.70 -4.46
C ALA A 162 -25.95 27.25 -5.29
N ALA A 163 -25.78 27.02 -6.60
CA ALA A 163 -26.80 26.55 -7.52
C ALA A 163 -26.77 25.02 -7.73
N GLY A 164 -25.75 24.33 -7.20
CA GLY A 164 -25.57 22.88 -7.31
C GLY A 164 -24.65 22.43 -8.45
N ALA A 165 -23.91 23.34 -9.10
CA ALA A 165 -22.94 22.96 -10.12
C ALA A 165 -21.61 22.50 -9.50
N LEU A 166 -21.03 21.43 -10.03
CA LEU A 166 -19.73 20.92 -9.61
C LEU A 166 -18.61 21.87 -10.03
N THR A 167 -17.85 22.40 -9.07
CA THR A 167 -16.78 23.39 -9.32
C THR A 167 -15.38 22.88 -8.99
N TYR A 168 -15.29 21.96 -8.03
CA TYR A 168 -14.05 21.26 -7.69
C TYR A 168 -14.38 19.83 -7.27
N SER A 169 -13.56 18.86 -7.65
CA SER A 169 -13.61 17.50 -7.13
C SER A 169 -12.28 16.81 -7.39
N THR A 170 -11.73 16.19 -6.35
CA THR A 170 -10.45 15.48 -6.37
C THR A 170 -10.56 14.19 -5.59
N TYR A 171 -9.80 13.18 -6.00
CA TYR A 171 -9.39 12.11 -5.09
C TYR A 171 -8.43 12.68 -4.03
N LEU A 172 -8.29 11.97 -2.93
CA LEU A 172 -7.35 12.25 -1.86
C LEU A 172 -6.94 10.91 -1.23
N GLY A 173 -5.96 10.27 -1.83
CA GLY A 173 -5.54 8.95 -1.39
C GLY A 173 -4.25 8.48 -2.04
N GLY A 174 -3.69 7.44 -1.44
CA GLY A 174 -2.59 6.67 -1.98
C GLY A 174 -3.09 5.31 -2.48
N SER A 175 -2.30 4.28 -2.27
CA SER A 175 -2.51 2.97 -2.87
C SER A 175 -3.48 2.02 -2.15
N ASP A 176 -3.82 2.35 -0.92
CA ASP A 176 -4.63 1.55 -0.01
C ASP A 176 -5.83 2.38 0.46
N ILE A 177 -6.60 1.87 1.42
CA ILE A 177 -7.85 2.50 1.87
C ILE A 177 -7.59 3.90 2.44
N ASP A 178 -8.32 4.88 1.93
CA ASP A 178 -8.34 6.24 2.45
C ASP A 178 -9.78 6.71 2.64
N THR A 179 -10.10 7.23 3.83
CA THR A 179 -11.47 7.64 4.17
C THR A 179 -11.50 9.04 4.75
N GLY A 180 -12.25 9.95 4.13
CA GLY A 180 -12.58 11.25 4.68
C GLY A 180 -13.79 11.17 5.61
N TYR A 181 -13.66 11.65 6.86
CA TYR A 181 -14.75 11.64 7.85
C TYR A 181 -15.34 13.01 8.12
N GLY A 182 -14.53 14.07 8.07
CA GLY A 182 -14.95 15.41 8.46
C GLY A 182 -14.37 16.45 7.52
N ILE A 183 -15.15 17.49 7.25
CA ILE A 183 -14.73 18.64 6.45
C ILE A 183 -15.20 19.93 7.10
N ALA A 184 -14.32 20.92 7.14
CA ALA A 184 -14.61 22.29 7.54
C ALA A 184 -14.07 23.26 6.49
N VAL A 185 -14.68 24.44 6.37
CA VAL A 185 -14.25 25.47 5.41
C VAL A 185 -13.98 26.77 6.16
N ASP A 186 -12.87 27.45 5.81
CA ASP A 186 -12.54 28.75 6.38
C ASP A 186 -13.15 29.92 5.57
N ALA A 187 -12.92 31.15 6.04
CA ALA A 187 -13.44 32.35 5.38
C ALA A 187 -12.77 32.65 4.02
N ALA A 188 -11.63 32.03 3.72
CA ALA A 188 -10.98 32.12 2.42
C ALA A 188 -11.54 31.09 1.41
N GLY A 189 -12.37 30.15 1.88
CA GLY A 189 -12.91 29.07 1.06
C GLY A 189 -12.01 27.84 1.00
N ASP A 190 -10.98 27.75 1.85
CA ASP A 190 -10.12 26.59 1.93
C ASP A 190 -10.77 25.49 2.76
N ALA A 191 -10.74 24.25 2.24
CA ALA A 191 -11.29 23.09 2.90
C ALA A 191 -10.25 22.39 3.78
N TYR A 192 -10.65 21.99 4.98
CA TYR A 192 -9.87 21.21 5.93
C TYR A 192 -10.55 19.87 6.12
N VAL A 193 -9.88 18.80 5.74
CA VAL A 193 -10.43 17.44 5.72
C VAL A 193 -9.68 16.58 6.71
N THR A 194 -10.42 15.83 7.53
CA THR A 194 -9.86 14.85 8.46
C THR A 194 -10.34 13.46 8.10
N GLY A 195 -9.47 12.47 8.27
CA GLY A 195 -9.78 11.10 7.88
C GLY A 195 -8.76 10.09 8.40
N THR A 196 -8.85 8.88 7.88
CA THR A 196 -7.84 7.83 8.07
C THR A 196 -7.26 7.40 6.75
N THR A 197 -5.99 7.04 6.77
CA THR A 197 -5.26 6.47 5.65
C THR A 197 -4.55 5.19 6.09
N TYR A 198 -4.68 4.16 5.25
CA TYR A 198 -3.88 2.93 5.30
C TYR A 198 -2.78 2.93 4.22
N SER A 199 -2.78 3.96 3.37
CA SER A 199 -1.86 4.11 2.26
C SER A 199 -0.44 4.40 2.73
N LEU A 200 0.50 3.59 2.25
CA LEU A 200 1.94 3.89 2.40
C LEU A 200 2.29 5.22 1.72
N CYS A 201 1.69 5.47 0.56
CA CYS A 201 1.95 6.61 -0.29
C CYS A 201 0.83 7.67 -0.21
N PHE A 202 0.28 7.94 0.98
CA PHE A 202 -0.71 9.01 1.11
C PHE A 202 -0.11 10.38 0.74
N PRO A 203 -0.79 11.23 -0.04
CA PRO A 203 -0.25 12.52 -0.46
C PRO A 203 -0.04 13.46 0.75
N THR A 204 1.22 13.60 1.16
CA THR A 204 1.65 14.58 2.17
C THR A 204 2.53 15.64 1.52
N THR A 205 2.56 16.85 2.09
CA THR A 205 3.46 17.91 1.62
C THR A 205 4.84 17.77 2.25
N VAL A 206 5.88 18.22 1.55
CA VAL A 206 7.23 18.30 2.13
C VAL A 206 7.19 19.17 3.38
N GLY A 207 7.59 18.61 4.53
CA GLY A 207 7.58 19.29 5.83
C GLY A 207 6.26 19.18 6.59
N ALA A 208 5.33 18.32 6.17
CA ALA A 208 4.18 17.95 6.99
C ALA A 208 4.61 17.38 8.37
N PHE A 209 3.72 17.49 9.35
CA PHE A 209 4.01 17.09 10.74
C PHE A 209 4.44 15.62 10.86
N ASP A 210 3.75 14.73 10.14
CA ASP A 210 4.11 13.34 9.99
C ASP A 210 4.09 13.01 8.49
N THR A 211 5.23 12.53 7.99
CA THR A 211 5.39 12.01 6.62
C THR A 211 5.77 10.53 6.65
N SER A 212 5.77 9.90 7.84
CA SER A 212 6.18 8.51 8.04
C SER A 212 5.00 7.57 7.82
N SER A 213 5.26 6.49 7.08
CA SER A 213 4.27 5.51 6.64
C SER A 213 4.35 4.19 7.44
N GLY A 214 4.81 4.27 8.70
CA GLY A 214 5.32 3.12 9.45
C GLY A 214 4.30 2.39 10.34
N LEU A 215 3.10 2.95 10.56
CA LEU A 215 2.08 2.36 11.42
C LEU A 215 0.82 1.95 10.61
N PRO A 216 0.09 0.91 11.04
CA PRO A 216 -0.97 0.30 10.23
C PRO A 216 -2.22 1.17 10.05
N LEU A 217 -2.27 2.34 10.68
CA LEU A 217 -3.39 3.26 10.68
C LEU A 217 -2.86 4.67 10.99
N HIS A 218 -2.96 5.58 10.03
CA HIS A 218 -2.70 7.00 10.26
C HIS A 218 -4.01 7.78 10.16
N SER A 219 -4.20 8.73 11.07
CA SER A 219 -5.18 9.80 10.87
C SER A 219 -4.53 10.90 10.05
N PHE A 220 -5.24 11.44 9.05
CA PHE A 220 -4.75 12.60 8.32
C PHE A 220 -5.58 13.85 8.62
N ILE A 221 -4.93 15.00 8.47
CA ILE A 221 -5.58 16.29 8.25
C ILE A 221 -4.97 16.92 7.00
N ALA A 222 -5.81 17.29 6.04
CA ALA A 222 -5.42 17.90 4.77
C ALA A 222 -6.08 19.26 4.63
N LYS A 223 -5.31 20.27 4.21
CA LYS A 223 -5.84 21.56 3.75
C LYS A 223 -5.84 21.57 2.23
N ILE A 224 -7.02 21.71 1.62
CA ILE A 224 -7.21 21.86 0.18
C ILE A 224 -7.57 23.31 -0.13
N SER A 225 -6.77 23.93 -0.99
CA SER A 225 -6.96 25.32 -1.41
C SER A 225 -6.90 25.39 -2.93
N GLU A 226 -7.94 25.98 -3.53
CA GLU A 226 -8.00 26.22 -4.98
C GLU A 226 -7.08 27.38 -5.41
N THR A 227 -6.63 28.21 -4.47
CA THR A 227 -5.85 29.42 -4.74
C THR A 227 -4.38 29.32 -4.30
N ALA A 228 -4.04 28.36 -3.45
CA ALA A 228 -2.67 28.13 -3.05
C ALA A 228 -1.84 27.55 -4.21
N PRO A 229 -0.57 27.93 -4.35
CA PRO A 229 0.33 27.27 -5.29
C PRO A 229 0.48 25.80 -4.90
N ALA A 230 0.59 24.93 -5.92
CA ALA A 230 0.82 23.51 -5.70
C ALA A 230 2.07 23.29 -4.83
N ALA A 231 1.88 22.72 -3.65
CA ALA A 231 2.98 22.32 -2.78
C ALA A 231 3.67 21.07 -3.35
N ALA A 232 4.98 20.96 -3.14
CA ALA A 232 5.69 19.73 -3.45
C ALA A 232 5.19 18.62 -2.52
N LEU A 233 4.81 17.48 -3.09
CA LEU A 233 4.47 16.29 -2.34
C LEU A 233 5.73 15.59 -1.84
N ALA A 234 5.67 15.04 -0.64
CA ALA A 234 6.69 14.15 -0.14
C ALA A 234 6.73 12.90 -1.06
N PRO A 235 7.93 12.41 -1.42
CA PRO A 235 8.02 11.17 -2.18
C PRO A 235 7.49 10.02 -1.34
N CYS A 236 6.92 9.01 -1.99
CA CYS A 236 6.55 7.80 -1.28
C CYS A 236 7.81 7.12 -0.69
N PRO A 237 7.72 6.51 0.51
CA PRO A 237 8.87 5.89 1.14
C PRO A 237 9.45 4.73 0.33
N ALA A 238 10.78 4.66 0.33
CA ALA A 238 11.52 3.62 -0.36
C ALA A 238 11.25 2.24 0.25
N GLN A 239 11.12 1.21 -0.59
CA GLN A 239 10.86 -0.16 -0.18
C GLN A 239 11.87 -1.14 -0.78
N LEU A 240 12.11 -2.25 -0.07
CA LEU A 240 12.76 -3.44 -0.64
C LEU A 240 11.73 -4.19 -1.49
N LEU A 241 11.93 -4.20 -2.81
CA LEU A 241 10.98 -4.81 -3.75
C LEU A 241 11.29 -6.27 -4.06
N ASN A 242 12.53 -6.72 -3.82
CA ASN A 242 12.90 -8.11 -4.03
C ASN A 242 14.12 -8.55 -3.24
N ILE A 243 14.29 -9.87 -3.17
CA ILE A 243 15.60 -10.51 -3.03
C ILE A 243 15.88 -11.38 -4.23
N SER A 244 17.14 -11.49 -4.57
CA SER A 244 17.65 -12.47 -5.51
C SER A 244 18.99 -12.96 -5.02
N THR A 245 19.16 -14.25 -4.73
CA THR A 245 20.49 -14.78 -4.40
C THR A 245 20.93 -15.77 -5.43
N ARG A 246 22.13 -15.55 -6.00
CA ARG A 246 22.85 -16.48 -6.86
C ARG A 246 23.96 -17.15 -6.08
N MET A 247 23.99 -18.48 -6.08
CA MET A 247 25.04 -19.26 -5.44
C MET A 247 25.05 -20.73 -5.90
N HIS A 248 26.01 -21.52 -5.42
CA HIS A 248 26.04 -22.96 -5.64
C HIS A 248 25.03 -23.71 -4.74
N VAL A 249 24.01 -24.31 -5.35
CA VAL A 249 22.99 -25.14 -4.70
C VAL A 249 23.51 -26.57 -4.57
N GLY A 250 23.67 -27.04 -3.33
CA GLY A 250 24.07 -28.41 -3.01
C GLY A 250 22.89 -29.31 -2.63
N THR A 251 23.21 -30.56 -2.30
CA THR A 251 22.28 -31.47 -1.60
C THR A 251 22.19 -31.09 -0.12
N ASP A 252 21.21 -31.60 0.61
CA ASP A 252 21.14 -31.44 2.08
C ASP A 252 22.48 -31.77 2.77
N PRO A 253 23.01 -30.90 3.67
CA PRO A 253 22.47 -29.64 4.22
C PRO A 253 22.74 -28.35 3.42
N ASN A 254 23.37 -28.43 2.25
CA ASN A 254 23.85 -27.30 1.44
C ASN A 254 22.79 -26.71 0.49
N GLN A 255 21.56 -26.62 0.98
CA GLN A 255 20.41 -25.89 0.42
C GLN A 255 20.75 -24.45 -0.01
N LEU A 256 20.25 -23.94 -1.14
CA LEU A 256 20.06 -22.49 -1.28
C LEU A 256 18.74 -22.11 -0.63
N ILE A 257 18.79 -21.17 0.31
CA ILE A 257 17.63 -20.78 1.09
C ILE A 257 17.49 -19.27 1.04
N GLY A 258 16.33 -18.79 0.58
CA GLY A 258 15.92 -17.40 0.65
C GLY A 258 14.90 -17.22 1.77
N GLY A 259 15.25 -16.49 2.81
CA GLY A 259 14.32 -16.11 3.88
C GLY A 259 13.78 -14.71 3.62
N PHE A 260 12.50 -14.49 3.93
CA PHE A 260 11.90 -13.16 3.84
C PHE A 260 10.80 -12.98 4.88
N ILE A 261 10.58 -11.74 5.29
CA ILE A 261 9.54 -11.38 6.25
C ILE A 261 8.53 -10.48 5.55
N VAL A 262 7.27 -10.92 5.52
CA VAL A 262 6.13 -10.06 5.20
C VAL A 262 5.70 -9.38 6.49
N THR A 263 5.73 -8.05 6.50
CA THR A 263 5.22 -7.23 7.62
C THR A 263 4.05 -6.40 7.15
N GLY A 264 3.33 -5.77 8.08
CA GLY A 264 2.13 -4.98 7.80
C GLY A 264 0.87 -5.64 8.36
N SER A 265 -0.29 -5.09 8.03
CA SER A 265 -1.61 -5.50 8.52
C SER A 265 -2.38 -6.40 7.55
N GLY A 266 -1.97 -6.48 6.28
CA GLY A 266 -2.63 -7.24 5.23
C GLY A 266 -1.70 -8.22 4.53
N PRO A 267 -2.25 -9.11 3.69
CA PRO A 267 -1.44 -10.05 2.92
C PRO A 267 -0.62 -9.32 1.84
N LYS A 268 0.44 -9.99 1.35
CA LYS A 268 1.36 -9.53 0.31
C LYS A 268 1.33 -10.54 -0.83
N LYS A 269 1.02 -10.09 -2.05
CA LYS A 269 1.16 -10.93 -3.25
C LYS A 269 2.61 -10.90 -3.73
N VAL A 270 3.24 -12.06 -3.83
CA VAL A 270 4.63 -12.24 -4.27
C VAL A 270 4.73 -13.27 -5.38
N ILE A 271 5.78 -13.18 -6.19
CA ILE A 271 6.26 -14.29 -7.01
C ILE A 271 7.63 -14.73 -6.49
N ILE A 272 7.80 -16.05 -6.35
CA ILE A 272 9.05 -16.68 -5.93
C ILE A 272 9.54 -17.51 -7.11
N LEU A 273 10.79 -17.31 -7.52
CA LEU A 273 11.41 -17.98 -8.66
C LEU A 273 12.61 -18.78 -8.19
N ALA A 274 12.82 -19.95 -8.81
CA ALA A 274 14.08 -20.67 -8.75
C ALA A 274 14.60 -20.91 -10.16
N THR A 275 15.75 -20.32 -10.50
CA THR A 275 16.36 -20.44 -11.83
C THR A 275 17.69 -21.19 -11.77
N GLY A 276 18.02 -21.86 -12.86
CA GLY A 276 19.21 -22.67 -13.01
C GLY A 276 19.63 -22.72 -14.48
N PRO A 277 18.92 -23.46 -15.36
CA PRO A 277 19.28 -23.56 -16.77
C PRO A 277 19.40 -22.22 -17.50
N SER A 278 18.54 -21.23 -17.18
CA SER A 278 18.57 -19.91 -17.81
C SER A 278 19.83 -19.10 -17.48
N LEU A 279 20.54 -19.47 -16.40
CA LEU A 279 21.80 -18.81 -16.01
C LEU A 279 22.94 -19.07 -17.00
N ALA A 280 22.87 -20.15 -17.79
CA ALA A 280 23.86 -20.45 -18.82
C ALA A 280 23.93 -19.38 -19.92
N ALA A 281 22.81 -18.70 -20.19
CA ALA A 281 22.75 -17.58 -21.13
C ALA A 281 23.62 -16.38 -20.70
N PHE A 282 23.95 -16.28 -19.41
CA PHE A 282 24.82 -15.27 -18.84
C PHE A 282 26.29 -15.73 -18.71
N GLY A 283 26.65 -16.83 -19.38
CA GLY A 283 28.02 -17.36 -19.41
C GLY A 283 28.40 -18.21 -18.20
N LEU A 284 27.47 -18.50 -17.30
CA LEU A 284 27.71 -19.35 -16.14
C LEU A 284 27.79 -20.83 -16.54
N GLN A 285 28.79 -21.53 -16.02
CA GLN A 285 28.99 -22.96 -16.21
C GLN A 285 28.56 -23.72 -14.95
N GLY A 286 28.20 -25.00 -15.08
CA GLY A 286 27.79 -25.83 -13.94
C GLY A 286 26.50 -25.36 -13.26
N VAL A 287 25.54 -24.87 -14.06
CA VAL A 287 24.24 -24.41 -13.55
C VAL A 287 23.39 -25.58 -13.05
N LEU A 288 22.51 -25.30 -12.09
CA LEU A 288 21.56 -26.28 -11.57
C LEU A 288 20.58 -26.66 -12.68
N ALA A 289 20.56 -27.93 -13.08
CA ALA A 289 19.84 -28.35 -14.29
C ALA A 289 18.31 -28.40 -14.14
N ASP A 290 17.81 -28.62 -12.92
CA ASP A 290 16.40 -28.87 -12.64
C ASP A 290 16.07 -28.38 -11.22
N PRO A 291 15.84 -27.06 -11.04
CA PRO A 291 15.58 -26.47 -9.74
C PRO A 291 14.14 -26.73 -9.26
N VAL A 292 14.01 -27.33 -8.08
CA VAL A 292 12.76 -27.45 -7.31
C VAL A 292 12.70 -26.33 -6.28
N LEU A 293 11.54 -25.68 -6.18
CA LEU A 293 11.24 -24.61 -5.24
C LEU A 293 10.22 -25.07 -4.21
N GLU A 294 10.58 -24.98 -2.93
CA GLU A 294 9.69 -25.27 -1.80
C GLU A 294 9.53 -24.02 -0.93
N LEU A 295 8.29 -23.66 -0.58
CA LEU A 295 7.98 -22.53 0.29
C LEU A 295 7.45 -23.02 1.63
N PHE A 296 8.03 -22.52 2.71
CA PHE A 296 7.70 -22.85 4.08
C PHE A 296 7.25 -21.62 4.88
N GLN A 297 6.36 -21.85 5.85
CA GLN A 297 6.08 -20.94 6.96
C GLN A 297 6.44 -21.66 8.27
N GLY A 298 7.47 -21.17 8.97
CA GLY A 298 8.12 -21.96 10.00
C GLY A 298 8.64 -23.28 9.43
N ASN A 299 8.21 -24.42 9.99
CA ASN A 299 8.58 -25.75 9.50
C ASN A 299 7.53 -26.40 8.58
N THR A 300 6.45 -25.68 8.26
CA THR A 300 5.34 -26.21 7.46
C THR A 300 5.54 -25.88 5.99
N LEU A 301 5.57 -26.91 5.13
CA LEU A 301 5.55 -26.73 3.67
C LEU A 301 4.16 -26.21 3.25
N ILE A 302 4.12 -25.03 2.63
CA ILE A 302 2.87 -24.40 2.19
C ILE A 302 2.72 -24.39 0.66
N ALA A 303 3.81 -24.53 -0.09
CA ALA A 303 3.78 -24.70 -1.54
C ALA A 303 5.07 -25.35 -2.04
N SER A 304 5.00 -26.06 -3.15
CA SER A 304 6.15 -26.55 -3.89
C SER A 304 5.87 -26.49 -5.39
N ASN A 305 6.90 -26.26 -6.18
CA ASN A 305 6.84 -26.35 -7.63
C ASN A 305 8.22 -26.76 -8.18
N ASP A 306 8.22 -27.52 -9.27
CA ASP A 306 9.39 -27.90 -10.06
C ASP A 306 9.30 -27.39 -11.52
N ASN A 307 8.21 -26.71 -11.91
CA ASN A 307 8.00 -26.24 -13.27
C ASN A 307 7.07 -25.02 -13.34
N TRP A 308 7.53 -23.88 -13.82
CA TRP A 308 6.74 -22.64 -13.82
C TRP A 308 5.47 -22.71 -14.69
N LYS A 309 5.41 -23.57 -15.72
CA LYS A 309 4.21 -23.70 -16.57
C LYS A 309 3.08 -24.47 -15.89
N VAL A 310 3.35 -25.25 -14.85
CA VAL A 310 2.33 -26.08 -14.21
C VAL A 310 2.36 -25.83 -12.70
N PRO A 311 1.21 -25.54 -12.05
CA PRO A 311 -0.15 -25.48 -12.57
C PRO A 311 -0.60 -24.08 -13.05
N ALA A 312 0.23 -23.04 -12.92
CA ALA A 312 -0.23 -21.65 -12.94
C ALA A 312 0.41 -20.77 -14.04
N GLN A 313 0.63 -21.31 -15.25
CA GLN A 313 1.30 -20.60 -16.34
C GLN A 313 0.74 -19.19 -16.60
N ALA A 314 -0.58 -19.06 -16.78
CA ALA A 314 -1.20 -17.77 -17.11
C ALA A 314 -0.96 -16.72 -16.01
N GLU A 315 -1.14 -17.08 -14.74
CA GLU A 315 -0.89 -16.16 -13.62
C GLU A 315 0.58 -15.72 -13.56
N ILE A 316 1.51 -16.62 -13.86
CA ILE A 316 2.94 -16.31 -13.88
C ILE A 316 3.31 -15.44 -15.08
N GLU A 317 2.77 -15.70 -16.27
CA GLU A 317 2.98 -14.87 -17.48
C GLU A 317 2.42 -13.46 -17.29
N ASP A 318 1.29 -13.30 -16.60
CA ASP A 318 0.72 -11.99 -16.27
C ASP A 318 1.68 -11.13 -15.44
N THR A 319 2.60 -11.74 -14.68
CA THR A 319 3.63 -11.01 -13.92
C THR A 319 4.76 -10.45 -14.77
N GLN A 320 4.96 -10.98 -15.99
CA GLN A 320 6.11 -10.70 -16.86
C GLN A 320 7.48 -11.05 -16.25
N LEU A 321 7.50 -11.87 -15.19
CA LEU A 321 8.70 -12.33 -14.49
C LEU A 321 8.96 -13.85 -14.67
N GLN A 322 8.29 -14.47 -15.64
CA GLN A 322 8.42 -15.90 -15.90
C GLN A 322 9.87 -16.30 -16.24
N PRO A 323 10.37 -17.44 -15.74
CA PRO A 323 11.66 -17.97 -16.16
C PRO A 323 11.68 -18.32 -17.67
N SER A 324 12.85 -18.20 -18.31
CA SER A 324 12.96 -18.50 -19.75
C SER A 324 13.06 -19.99 -20.08
N ASN A 325 13.32 -20.85 -19.10
CA ASN A 325 13.41 -22.30 -19.27
C ASN A 325 12.26 -23.01 -18.55
N ASP A 326 11.63 -23.97 -19.22
CA ASP A 326 10.47 -24.70 -18.70
C ASP A 326 10.79 -25.58 -17.48
N LEU A 327 12.04 -25.96 -17.25
CA LEU A 327 12.46 -26.73 -16.06
C LEU A 327 12.66 -25.85 -14.82
N GLU A 328 12.46 -24.54 -14.93
CA GLU A 328 12.62 -23.64 -13.80
C GLU A 328 11.33 -23.49 -13.02
N SER A 329 11.43 -23.21 -11.72
CA SER A 329 10.28 -23.18 -10.84
C SER A 329 9.80 -21.77 -10.55
N ALA A 330 8.48 -21.62 -10.42
CA ALA A 330 7.87 -20.38 -9.99
C ALA A 330 6.63 -20.62 -9.11
N LEU A 331 6.41 -19.77 -8.13
CA LEU A 331 5.25 -19.77 -7.25
C LEU A 331 4.72 -18.34 -7.10
N VAL A 332 3.46 -18.12 -7.48
CA VAL A 332 2.73 -16.88 -7.12
C VAL A 332 1.90 -17.16 -5.88
N ARG A 333 2.06 -16.37 -4.81
CA ARG A 333 1.35 -16.56 -3.54
C ARG A 333 0.95 -15.24 -2.91
N THR A 334 -0.23 -15.23 -2.31
CA THR A 334 -0.68 -14.18 -1.40
C THR A 334 -0.40 -14.66 0.01
N LEU A 335 0.51 -13.98 0.70
CA LEU A 335 1.06 -14.40 1.99
C LEU A 335 0.66 -13.42 3.08
N ASP A 336 0.11 -13.91 4.19
CA ASP A 336 -0.15 -13.10 5.37
C ASP A 336 1.16 -12.58 6.00
N PRO A 337 1.10 -11.55 6.86
CA PRO A 337 2.26 -11.13 7.63
C PRO A 337 2.90 -12.30 8.41
N GLY A 338 4.20 -12.50 8.22
CA GLY A 338 4.91 -13.65 8.78
C GLY A 338 6.31 -13.84 8.22
N THR A 339 7.02 -14.84 8.75
CA THR A 339 8.34 -15.26 8.27
C THR A 339 8.21 -16.46 7.34
N TYR A 340 8.84 -16.36 6.18
CA TYR A 340 8.79 -17.36 5.12
C TYR A 340 10.19 -17.78 4.70
N THR A 341 10.29 -19.03 4.24
CA THR A 341 11.54 -19.62 3.75
C THR A 341 11.28 -20.30 2.42
N ALA A 342 11.94 -19.81 1.37
CA ALA A 342 12.01 -20.46 0.06
C ALA A 342 13.28 -21.30 -0.02
N ILE A 343 13.14 -22.59 -0.26
CA ILE A 343 14.25 -23.53 -0.41
C ILE A 343 14.35 -23.94 -1.87
N VAL A 344 15.56 -23.81 -2.43
CA VAL A 344 15.89 -24.25 -3.78
C VAL A 344 16.80 -25.46 -3.71
N ARG A 345 16.42 -26.53 -4.41
CA ARG A 345 17.14 -27.80 -4.48
C ARG A 345 17.18 -28.28 -5.93
N GLY A 346 18.10 -29.18 -6.26
CA GLY A 346 18.03 -29.91 -7.54
C GLY A 346 17.27 -31.22 -7.38
N THR A 347 16.47 -31.61 -8.39
CA THR A 347 15.76 -32.90 -8.41
C THR A 347 16.73 -34.08 -8.26
N ASN A 348 17.93 -34.01 -8.87
CA ASN A 348 18.98 -35.05 -8.79
C ASN A 348 20.40 -34.48 -9.05
N GLY A 349 20.68 -33.24 -8.66
CA GLY A 349 21.96 -32.60 -8.97
C GLY A 349 22.26 -31.37 -8.14
N THR A 350 23.50 -30.91 -8.25
CA THR A 350 23.99 -29.67 -7.66
C THR A 350 24.43 -28.72 -8.77
N GLY A 351 24.51 -27.43 -8.48
CA GLY A 351 24.99 -26.45 -9.45
C GLY A 351 24.62 -25.04 -9.07
N ILE A 352 24.99 -24.08 -9.91
CA ILE A 352 24.66 -22.67 -9.68
C ILE A 352 23.17 -22.45 -9.94
N GLY A 353 22.46 -21.95 -8.93
CA GLY A 353 21.04 -21.61 -9.02
C GLY A 353 20.75 -20.27 -8.37
N THR A 354 19.52 -19.78 -8.55
CA THR A 354 19.01 -18.62 -7.84
C THR A 354 17.71 -18.91 -7.10
N VAL A 355 17.47 -18.12 -6.05
CA VAL A 355 16.16 -17.94 -5.45
C VAL A 355 15.85 -16.45 -5.53
N GLN A 356 14.65 -16.11 -6.02
CA GLN A 356 14.22 -14.73 -6.15
C GLN A 356 12.82 -14.58 -5.60
N VAL A 357 12.54 -13.50 -4.88
CA VAL A 357 11.20 -13.16 -4.39
C VAL A 357 10.91 -11.74 -4.80
N TYR A 358 9.89 -11.50 -5.61
CA TYR A 358 9.46 -10.17 -6.03
C TYR A 358 8.10 -9.83 -5.44
N ASP A 359 7.96 -8.58 -4.98
CA ASP A 359 6.68 -8.00 -4.60
C ASP A 359 5.84 -7.66 -5.85
N LEU A 360 4.68 -8.30 -5.98
CA LEU A 360 3.70 -8.07 -7.04
C LEU A 360 2.59 -7.08 -6.64
N SER A 361 2.58 -6.65 -5.38
CA SER A 361 1.56 -5.78 -4.79
C SER A 361 2.22 -4.62 -4.06
N GLN A 362 3.14 -3.95 -4.75
CA GLN A 362 4.04 -2.90 -4.22
C GLN A 362 3.31 -1.69 -3.60
N LEU A 363 2.01 -1.61 -3.85
CA LEU A 363 1.10 -0.58 -3.40
C LEU A 363 0.34 -0.98 -2.11
N SER A 364 0.38 -2.24 -1.68
CA SER A 364 -0.22 -2.65 -0.40
C SER A 364 0.62 -2.21 0.81
N PHE A 365 -0.03 -1.98 1.95
CA PHE A 365 0.65 -1.63 3.20
C PHE A 365 1.69 -2.68 3.65
N SER A 366 1.47 -3.95 3.30
CA SER A 366 2.43 -5.00 3.61
C SER A 366 3.74 -4.83 2.85
N LYS A 367 4.88 -5.02 3.51
CA LYS A 367 6.22 -4.86 2.89
C LYS A 367 7.13 -6.04 3.20
N LEU A 368 8.09 -6.28 2.30
CA LEU A 368 9.23 -7.15 2.57
C LEU A 368 10.18 -6.40 3.53
N ALA A 369 10.16 -6.72 4.82
CA ALA A 369 10.90 -5.97 5.84
C ALA A 369 12.37 -6.39 5.98
N ASN A 370 12.62 -7.67 5.78
CA ASN A 370 13.95 -8.23 5.71
C ASN A 370 13.97 -9.19 4.55
N ILE A 371 15.15 -9.25 3.94
CA ILE A 371 15.42 -10.33 3.05
C ILE A 371 16.80 -10.90 3.30
N SER A 372 16.82 -12.23 3.38
CA SER A 372 17.97 -13.00 3.81
C SER A 372 18.22 -14.13 2.83
N SER A 373 19.46 -14.53 2.70
CA SER A 373 19.78 -15.78 2.05
C SER A 373 20.85 -16.52 2.82
N ARG A 374 20.79 -17.84 2.76
CA ARG A 374 21.77 -18.75 3.33
C ARG A 374 22.26 -19.71 2.28
N GLY A 375 23.57 -19.95 2.28
CA GLY A 375 24.13 -21.14 1.67
C GLY A 375 25.65 -21.15 1.60
N SER A 376 26.20 -22.14 0.91
CA SER A 376 27.65 -22.36 0.80
C SER A 376 28.35 -21.33 -0.10
N VAL A 377 29.41 -20.72 0.42
CA VAL A 377 30.42 -19.98 -0.34
C VAL A 377 31.63 -20.88 -0.54
N GLN A 378 32.20 -20.86 -1.74
CA GLN A 378 33.41 -21.60 -2.07
C GLN A 378 34.52 -20.66 -2.54
N PRO A 379 35.78 -21.13 -2.60
CA PRO A 379 36.88 -20.32 -3.11
C PRO A 379 36.65 -19.87 -4.56
N GLY A 380 37.16 -18.69 -4.92
CA GLY A 380 37.06 -18.11 -6.25
C GLY A 380 35.87 -17.16 -6.42
N ASP A 381 36.05 -16.14 -7.26
CA ASP A 381 35.04 -15.09 -7.47
C ASP A 381 33.75 -15.62 -8.14
N GLU A 382 33.84 -16.69 -8.93
CA GLU A 382 32.67 -17.33 -9.53
C GLU A 382 31.72 -17.97 -8.50
N ASN A 383 32.23 -18.31 -7.30
CA ASN A 383 31.52 -19.05 -6.25
C ASN A 383 31.22 -18.20 -5.00
N ALA A 384 31.36 -16.88 -5.12
CA ALA A 384 30.87 -15.96 -4.11
C ALA A 384 29.34 -16.06 -3.97
N MET A 385 28.83 -15.80 -2.77
CA MET A 385 27.40 -15.61 -2.58
C MET A 385 27.04 -14.21 -3.03
N ILE A 386 26.10 -14.10 -3.98
CA ILE A 386 25.68 -12.82 -4.55
C ILE A 386 24.20 -12.60 -4.26
N ALA A 387 23.90 -11.70 -3.33
CA ALA A 387 22.54 -11.28 -3.01
C ALA A 387 22.23 -9.92 -3.66
N GLY A 388 21.35 -9.94 -4.65
CA GLY A 388 20.72 -8.78 -5.25
C GLY A 388 19.45 -8.35 -4.52
N PHE A 389 19.21 -7.05 -4.50
CA PHE A 389 17.97 -6.45 -4.00
C PHE A 389 17.68 -5.15 -4.76
N ILE A 390 16.42 -4.76 -4.80
CA ILE A 390 15.92 -3.58 -5.50
C ILE A 390 15.30 -2.65 -4.46
N ILE A 391 15.71 -1.38 -4.52
CA ILE A 391 15.02 -0.28 -3.86
C ILE A 391 14.10 0.38 -4.88
N GLY A 392 12.84 0.57 -4.51
CA GLY A 392 11.84 1.25 -5.34
C GLY A 392 10.74 1.91 -4.53
N ASN A 393 9.69 2.35 -5.20
CA ASN A 393 8.56 3.11 -4.64
C ASN A 393 8.87 4.50 -4.08
N GLY A 394 10.09 5.02 -4.21
CA GLY A 394 10.39 6.45 -4.07
C GLY A 394 11.62 6.73 -3.22
N GLY A 395 12.06 7.99 -3.22
CA GLY A 395 13.14 8.49 -2.34
C GLY A 395 14.47 7.74 -2.39
N GLU A 396 15.13 7.71 -1.24
CA GLU A 396 16.27 6.86 -0.91
C GLU A 396 15.87 5.98 0.28
N ALA A 397 16.36 4.74 0.36
CA ALA A 397 16.22 3.88 1.53
C ALA A 397 17.53 3.85 2.32
N ARG A 398 17.49 4.08 3.63
CA ARG A 398 18.56 3.66 4.53
C ARG A 398 18.53 2.14 4.68
N VAL A 399 19.58 1.47 4.24
CA VAL A 399 19.71 0.01 4.34
C VAL A 399 20.86 -0.40 5.24
N VAL A 400 20.68 -1.52 5.93
CA VAL A 400 21.75 -2.27 6.59
C VAL A 400 21.92 -3.61 5.88
N VAL A 401 23.15 -3.91 5.46
CA VAL A 401 23.52 -5.20 4.88
C VAL A 401 24.52 -5.88 5.81
N ARG A 402 24.31 -7.14 6.17
CA ARG A 402 25.26 -7.91 6.98
C ARG A 402 25.51 -9.30 6.43
N ALA A 403 26.72 -9.79 6.66
CA ALA A 403 27.18 -11.12 6.28
C ALA A 403 27.65 -11.87 7.53
N LEU A 404 26.98 -12.97 7.84
CA LEU A 404 27.24 -13.81 9.00
C LEU A 404 27.96 -15.10 8.59
N GLY A 405 28.84 -15.57 9.45
CA GLY A 405 29.65 -16.77 9.28
C GLY A 405 29.90 -17.44 10.63
N PRO A 406 30.85 -16.97 11.45
CA PRO A 406 31.15 -17.57 12.75
C PRO A 406 29.94 -17.69 13.69
N SER A 407 29.03 -16.71 13.70
CA SER A 407 27.83 -16.75 14.56
C SER A 407 26.90 -17.92 14.24
N LEU A 408 27.01 -18.52 13.04
CA LEU A 408 26.21 -19.68 12.65
C LEU A 408 26.55 -20.93 13.46
N ALA A 409 27.72 -20.97 14.12
CA ALA A 409 28.11 -22.06 15.01
C ALA A 409 27.13 -22.25 16.18
N ALA A 410 26.46 -21.19 16.63
CA ALA A 410 25.41 -21.26 17.66
C ALA A 410 24.20 -22.12 17.23
N PHE A 411 24.02 -22.32 15.92
CA PHE A 411 22.96 -23.14 15.33
C PHE A 411 23.49 -24.49 14.82
N GLY A 412 24.73 -24.87 15.16
CA GLY A 412 25.36 -26.09 14.70
C GLY A 412 25.77 -26.07 13.21
N ILE A 413 25.86 -24.88 12.60
CA ILE A 413 26.22 -24.71 11.19
C ILE A 413 27.69 -24.26 11.11
N ALA A 414 28.47 -24.96 10.27
CA ALA A 414 29.85 -24.59 9.97
C ALA A 414 29.87 -23.38 9.01
N GLY A 415 29.94 -22.18 9.59
CA GLY A 415 30.01 -20.94 8.83
C GLY A 415 31.38 -20.65 8.23
N ILE A 416 31.43 -19.70 7.28
CA ILE A 416 32.71 -19.15 6.81
C ILE A 416 33.41 -18.46 8.00
N PRO A 417 34.70 -18.71 8.24
CA PRO A 417 35.39 -18.17 9.42
C PRO A 417 35.54 -16.65 9.46
N ASP A 418 35.59 -15.99 8.30
CA ASP A 418 35.83 -14.55 8.17
C ASP A 418 35.14 -14.07 6.88
N PRO A 419 33.85 -13.71 6.95
CA PRO A 419 33.09 -13.25 5.79
C PRO A 419 33.37 -11.77 5.51
N THR A 420 33.80 -11.47 4.28
CA THR A 420 33.90 -10.12 3.71
C THR A 420 32.62 -9.76 2.97
N LEU A 421 32.25 -8.47 2.95
CA LEU A 421 31.06 -7.95 2.31
C LEU A 421 31.41 -6.76 1.38
N GLU A 422 30.97 -6.83 0.13
CA GLU A 422 31.11 -5.76 -0.86
C GLU A 422 29.73 -5.42 -1.45
N LEU A 423 29.34 -4.14 -1.41
CA LEU A 423 28.09 -3.65 -1.98
C LEU A 423 28.37 -2.91 -3.29
N LYS A 424 27.64 -3.28 -4.36
CA LYS A 424 27.74 -2.67 -5.69
C LYS A 424 26.39 -2.15 -6.18
N ASN A 425 26.43 -1.13 -7.04
CA ASN A 425 25.26 -0.67 -7.80
C ASN A 425 25.04 -1.51 -9.07
N ALA A 426 23.94 -1.23 -9.79
CA ALA A 426 23.59 -1.91 -11.04
C ALA A 426 24.67 -1.80 -12.14
N GLN A 427 25.54 -0.79 -12.10
CA GLN A 427 26.66 -0.63 -13.04
C GLN A 427 27.91 -1.42 -12.63
N GLY A 428 27.86 -2.18 -11.52
CA GLY A 428 28.97 -2.97 -11.01
C GLY A 428 30.02 -2.17 -10.22
N SER A 429 29.78 -0.88 -9.98
CA SER A 429 30.67 -0.03 -9.18
C SER A 429 30.49 -0.30 -7.70
N THR A 430 31.60 -0.43 -6.97
CA THR A 430 31.60 -0.65 -5.52
C THR A 430 31.21 0.64 -4.81
N LEU A 431 30.15 0.56 -4.00
CA LEU A 431 29.67 1.66 -3.16
C LEU A 431 30.34 1.62 -1.79
N LEU A 432 30.43 0.43 -1.21
CA LEU A 432 30.98 0.23 0.13
C LEU A 432 31.48 -1.21 0.27
N ALA A 433 32.50 -1.41 1.10
CA ALA A 433 32.99 -2.74 1.44
C ALA A 433 33.43 -2.76 2.91
N ASN A 434 33.33 -3.92 3.54
CA ASN A 434 33.76 -4.14 4.92
C ASN A 434 34.14 -5.60 5.15
N ASP A 435 35.09 -5.83 6.04
CA ASP A 435 35.56 -7.14 6.48
C ASP A 435 35.55 -7.30 8.02
N ASP A 436 35.02 -6.34 8.78
CA ASP A 436 34.79 -6.43 10.24
C ASP A 436 33.76 -5.35 10.68
N TRP A 437 32.57 -5.73 11.14
CA TRP A 437 31.47 -4.77 11.38
C TRP A 437 31.79 -3.71 12.44
N GLN A 438 32.60 -4.03 13.44
CA GLN A 438 32.98 -3.09 14.49
C GLN A 438 33.91 -1.98 13.99
N GLN A 439 34.62 -2.23 12.89
CA GLN A 439 35.51 -1.26 12.26
C GLN A 439 34.76 -0.38 11.24
N ALA A 440 33.50 -0.70 10.93
CA ALA A 440 32.68 0.11 10.05
C ALA A 440 32.34 1.45 10.70
N ALA A 441 32.36 2.53 9.91
CA ALA A 441 31.89 3.85 10.35
C ALA A 441 30.45 3.83 10.88
N ALA A 442 29.64 2.85 10.44
CA ALA A 442 28.26 2.66 10.84
C ALA A 442 28.06 1.71 12.04
N ALA A 443 29.11 1.24 12.72
CA ALA A 443 28.99 0.25 13.81
C ALA A 443 28.02 0.67 14.93
N ALA A 444 28.05 1.95 15.30
CA ALA A 444 27.14 2.51 16.30
C ALA A 444 25.67 2.49 15.84
N GLU A 445 25.41 2.87 14.58
CA GLU A 445 24.08 2.83 13.97
C GLU A 445 23.54 1.39 13.96
N ILE A 446 24.34 0.46 13.45
CA ILE A 446 23.98 -0.96 13.32
C ILE A 446 23.66 -1.57 14.70
N SER A 447 24.47 -1.23 15.72
CA SER A 447 24.24 -1.68 17.10
C SER A 447 22.96 -1.10 17.70
N SER A 448 22.71 0.21 17.52
CA SER A 448 21.53 0.87 18.07
C SER A 448 20.20 0.32 17.52
N ARG A 449 20.26 -0.24 16.31
CA ARG A 449 19.12 -0.88 15.63
C ARG A 449 18.97 -2.37 15.99
N GLY A 450 19.85 -2.92 16.83
CA GLY A 450 19.83 -4.35 17.18
C GLY A 450 20.26 -5.27 16.03
N LEU A 451 20.96 -4.74 15.01
CA LEU A 451 21.36 -5.48 13.81
C LEU A 451 22.84 -5.87 13.80
N ALA A 452 23.58 -5.59 14.88
CA ALA A 452 24.98 -5.97 15.01
C ALA A 452 25.17 -7.49 14.85
N PRO A 453 26.11 -7.94 13.99
CA PRO A 453 26.56 -9.32 13.97
C PRO A 453 27.08 -9.78 15.34
N GLY A 454 26.96 -11.08 15.61
CA GLY A 454 27.29 -11.67 16.91
C GLY A 454 28.79 -11.88 17.11
N ASP A 455 29.54 -12.03 16.03
CA ASP A 455 30.99 -12.19 16.03
C ASP A 455 31.68 -10.93 15.47
N THR A 456 32.89 -10.64 15.95
CA THR A 456 33.64 -9.45 15.54
C THR A 456 34.20 -9.56 14.12
N LEU A 457 34.42 -10.79 13.63
CA LEU A 457 34.92 -11.09 12.29
C LEU A 457 33.83 -11.05 11.21
N GLU A 458 32.58 -10.80 11.60
CA GLU A 458 31.46 -10.70 10.66
C GLU A 458 31.37 -9.30 10.07
N SER A 459 30.88 -9.20 8.84
CA SER A 459 30.81 -7.93 8.12
C SER A 459 29.42 -7.32 8.17
N ALA A 460 29.34 -6.00 8.33
CA ALA A 460 28.11 -5.25 8.13
C ALA A 460 28.36 -3.84 7.60
N LEU A 461 27.38 -3.29 6.91
CA LEU A 461 27.39 -2.01 6.21
C LEU A 461 26.06 -1.29 6.47
N ALA A 462 26.07 0.05 6.54
CA ALA A 462 24.87 0.86 6.49
C ALA A 462 25.05 2.02 5.50
N ILE A 463 24.08 2.22 4.60
CA ILE A 463 24.17 3.20 3.51
C ILE A 463 22.77 3.63 3.05
N SER A 464 22.65 4.86 2.58
CA SER A 464 21.42 5.35 1.93
C SER A 464 21.51 5.09 0.43
N LEU A 465 20.49 4.47 -0.13
CA LEU A 465 20.47 4.03 -1.53
C LEU A 465 19.26 4.60 -2.26
N PRO A 466 19.42 5.29 -3.40
CA PRO A 466 18.29 5.69 -4.24
C PRO A 466 17.61 4.47 -4.88
N ASN A 467 16.48 4.71 -5.55
CA ASN A 467 15.84 3.70 -6.38
C ASN A 467 16.82 3.05 -7.37
N GLY A 468 16.87 1.72 -7.39
CA GLY A 468 17.79 0.97 -8.24
C GLY A 468 18.03 -0.47 -7.77
N GLY A 469 18.73 -1.23 -8.62
CA GLY A 469 19.22 -2.56 -8.29
C GLY A 469 20.62 -2.52 -7.66
N TYR A 470 20.81 -3.33 -6.62
CA TYR A 470 22.04 -3.41 -5.85
C TYR A 470 22.43 -4.86 -5.61
N THR A 471 23.73 -5.08 -5.39
CA THR A 471 24.29 -6.41 -5.21
C THR A 471 25.26 -6.43 -4.03
N ALA A 472 24.96 -7.24 -3.03
CA ALA A 472 25.83 -7.59 -1.92
C ALA A 472 26.59 -8.89 -2.26
N ILE A 473 27.92 -8.82 -2.27
CA ILE A 473 28.80 -9.95 -2.57
C ILE A 473 29.50 -10.37 -1.28
N VAL A 474 29.31 -11.63 -0.89
CA VAL A 474 29.92 -12.23 0.29
C VAL A 474 30.97 -13.26 -0.12
N ARG A 475 32.17 -13.12 0.45
CA ARG A 475 33.32 -14.02 0.22
C ARG A 475 33.98 -14.38 1.54
N GLY A 476 34.63 -15.54 1.62
CA GLY A 476 35.55 -15.84 2.71
C GLY A 476 36.92 -15.21 2.51
N LYS A 477 37.41 -14.49 3.52
CA LYS A 477 38.77 -13.92 3.53
C LYS A 477 39.80 -15.04 3.36
N GLY A 478 40.84 -14.76 2.58
CA GLY A 478 41.88 -15.76 2.30
C GLY A 478 41.39 -16.99 1.54
N ALA A 479 40.30 -16.86 0.76
CA ALA A 479 39.66 -17.95 0.03
C ALA A 479 39.09 -19.06 0.93
N ALA A 480 38.64 -18.71 2.13
CA ALA A 480 37.93 -19.62 3.01
C ALA A 480 36.55 -20.01 2.44
N SER A 481 36.11 -21.22 2.76
CA SER A 481 34.79 -21.75 2.39
C SER A 481 33.96 -22.05 3.63
N GLY A 482 32.65 -22.15 3.45
CA GLY A 482 31.70 -22.41 4.53
C GLY A 482 30.31 -21.86 4.20
N VAL A 483 29.39 -21.96 5.14
CA VAL A 483 28.06 -21.36 5.00
C VAL A 483 28.12 -19.88 5.35
N ALA A 484 27.50 -19.04 4.53
CA ALA A 484 27.21 -17.64 4.89
C ALA A 484 25.70 -17.41 4.96
N VAL A 485 25.34 -16.42 5.77
CA VAL A 485 24.03 -15.76 5.68
C VAL A 485 24.27 -14.31 5.29
N VAL A 486 23.57 -13.82 4.29
CA VAL A 486 23.53 -12.38 3.95
C VAL A 486 22.12 -11.87 4.21
N GLU A 487 22.02 -10.73 4.88
CA GLU A 487 20.76 -10.10 5.22
C GLU A 487 20.75 -8.64 4.81
N VAL A 488 19.64 -8.20 4.25
CA VAL A 488 19.37 -6.81 3.88
C VAL A 488 18.13 -6.35 4.65
N TYR A 489 18.28 -5.24 5.36
CA TYR A 489 17.21 -4.59 6.10
C TYR A 489 16.99 -3.19 5.54
N ASN A 490 15.74 -2.86 5.23
CA ASN A 490 15.33 -1.46 5.15
C ASN A 490 15.08 -1.00 6.59
N VAL A 491 15.81 0.04 7.01
CA VAL A 491 15.81 0.49 8.41
C VAL A 491 15.13 1.86 8.58
N GLU A 492 14.30 2.24 7.63
CA GLU A 492 13.40 3.40 7.71
C GLU A 492 11.99 3.05 8.20
#